data_AF-A0A1I1KPR9-F1
#
_entry.id   AF-A0A1I1KPR9-F1
#
_cell.length_a   1.000
_cell.length_b   1.000
_cell.length_c   1.000
_cell.angle_alpha   90.00
_cell.angle_beta   90.00
_cell.angle_gamma   90.00
#
_symmetry.space_group_name_H-M   'P 1'
#
loop_
_entity.id
_entity.type
_entity.pdbx_description
1 polymer ?
#
loop_
_entity_poly.entity_id
_entity_poly.type
_entity_poly.pdbx_seq_one_letter_code
_entity_poly.pdbx_strand_id
1 'polypeptide(L)'
;MNRFLLQNYFFPILLFSILLPYQSFAQEKNEEKPKPKLDIGGALRFNYNLSSWKPEMQERGGDFGFDVFRLAVNGSYKNLYVNAEYRLYSEAFGGGFLKQGWLGYKLDDKREVQMGLVQVPFGIERYSSHNWFLNLPYYVGLEDDYDMGIRYSYMGDMFEYHLGFFKNAEELTFGNNSPASPHRYGYDIVGNNKEVNQFNGKILYKPSLDGMHKVGLSAQYGGIYNIETTETGNRYALAVHYEYKSDDWFIKAQATKAEFDPANAPGNTRNIIQMGAYGTPYEVATNFEMYNFGVSHLFYINRDFVEKIEIYNDFGYMHKRIDGFGDSYMNVLGVLINSGPVSTYIDYAAGYNHSWLGGDFDNEFSTGEADPKWEARFNINIGYYF
;
A
#
# COMPACT_ATOMS: atom_id res chain seq x y z
N MET A 1 -54.59 4.80 -1.45
CA MET A 1 -55.01 6.00 -2.21
C MET A 1 -53.84 6.99 -2.21
N ASN A 2 -53.30 7.29 -3.39
CA ASN A 2 -52.64 8.53 -3.84
C ASN A 2 -51.76 9.33 -2.85
N ARG A 3 -50.44 9.36 -3.07
CA ARG A 3 -49.67 10.30 -3.94
C ARG A 3 -49.22 11.57 -3.20
N PHE A 4 -47.90 11.70 -3.08
CA PHE A 4 -47.02 12.79 -3.54
C PHE A 4 -45.98 13.13 -2.47
N LEU A 5 -44.71 13.05 -2.84
CA LEU A 5 -43.75 14.12 -2.62
C LEU A 5 -42.66 14.00 -3.69
N LEU A 6 -42.50 15.10 -4.43
CA LEU A 6 -41.52 15.28 -5.49
C LEU A 6 -40.10 15.23 -4.92
N GLN A 7 -39.18 14.61 -5.66
CA GLN A 7 -37.80 15.08 -5.71
C GLN A 7 -37.32 15.10 -7.17
N ASN A 8 -37.30 16.31 -7.73
CA ASN A 8 -36.54 16.63 -8.92
C ASN A 8 -35.07 16.74 -8.52
N TYR A 9 -34.27 15.74 -8.89
CA TYR A 9 -32.84 15.92 -9.09
C TYR A 9 -32.53 15.60 -10.54
N PHE A 10 -32.31 16.67 -11.30
CA PHE A 10 -31.68 16.65 -12.61
C PHE A 10 -30.28 16.05 -12.47
N PHE A 11 -30.10 14.80 -12.88
CA PHE A 11 -28.79 14.24 -13.18
C PHE A 11 -28.58 14.32 -14.69
N PRO A 12 -27.49 14.94 -15.19
CA PRO A 12 -27.10 14.72 -16.56
C PRO A 12 -26.55 13.29 -16.63
N ILE A 13 -27.39 12.37 -17.11
CA ILE A 13 -26.93 11.07 -17.59
C ILE A 13 -26.02 11.39 -18.78
N LEU A 14 -24.72 11.24 -18.59
CA LEU A 14 -23.75 11.16 -19.67
C LEU A 14 -24.05 9.85 -20.43
N LEU A 15 -25.04 9.93 -21.32
CA LEU A 15 -25.26 8.96 -22.38
C LEU A 15 -24.03 9.03 -23.28
N PHE A 16 -23.09 8.11 -23.07
CA PHE A 16 -22.14 7.73 -24.11
C PHE A 16 -22.95 6.97 -25.17
N SER A 17 -23.61 7.72 -26.04
CA SER A 17 -24.22 7.21 -27.26
C SER A 17 -23.11 6.60 -28.12
N ILE A 18 -23.17 5.28 -28.23
CA ILE A 18 -22.42 4.48 -29.20
C ILE A 18 -22.87 4.92 -30.60
N LEU A 19 -22.16 5.91 -31.16
CA LEU A 19 -22.08 6.14 -32.59
C LEU A 19 -20.78 5.51 -33.06
N LEU A 20 -20.80 4.19 -33.23
CA LEU A 20 -19.80 3.51 -34.05
C LEU A 20 -20.13 3.82 -35.52
N PRO A 21 -19.31 4.60 -36.25
CA PRO A 21 -19.35 4.51 -37.70
C PRO A 21 -18.88 3.10 -38.07
N TYR A 22 -19.76 2.34 -38.74
CA TYR A 22 -19.36 1.19 -39.53
C TYR A 22 -18.30 1.65 -40.55
N GLN A 23 -17.02 1.55 -40.20
CA GLN A 23 -15.97 1.55 -41.20
C GLN A 23 -15.90 0.14 -41.77
N SER A 24 -16.26 0.04 -43.05
CA SER A 24 -15.96 -1.08 -43.93
C SER A 24 -14.57 -1.62 -43.65
N PHE A 25 -14.48 -2.93 -43.41
CA PHE A 25 -13.24 -3.68 -43.52
C PHE A 25 -12.76 -3.65 -44.99
N ALA A 26 -12.06 -2.59 -45.35
CA ALA A 26 -11.34 -2.48 -46.59
C ALA A 26 -9.85 -2.80 -46.33
N GLN A 27 -9.49 -4.06 -46.59
CA GLN A 27 -8.18 -4.51 -47.05
C GLN A 27 -6.95 -3.93 -46.33
N GLU A 28 -6.63 -4.42 -45.12
CA GLU A 28 -5.30 -4.23 -44.56
C GLU A 28 -4.31 -5.24 -45.15
N LYS A 29 -3.22 -4.68 -45.71
CA LYS A 29 -2.00 -5.37 -46.15
C LYS A 29 -1.46 -6.29 -45.04
N ASN A 30 -0.64 -7.26 -45.44
CA ASN A 30 0.20 -8.10 -44.58
C ASN A 30 1.12 -7.28 -43.66
N GLU A 31 0.57 -6.67 -42.62
CA GLU A 31 1.29 -6.30 -41.41
C GLU A 31 1.17 -7.46 -40.44
N GLU A 32 2.29 -7.89 -39.88
CA GLU A 32 2.32 -8.97 -38.90
C GLU A 32 1.43 -8.55 -37.71
N LYS A 33 0.26 -9.20 -37.55
CA LYS A 33 -0.68 -8.85 -36.49
C LYS A 33 0.06 -8.88 -35.15
N PRO A 34 0.07 -7.78 -34.37
CA PRO A 34 0.79 -7.75 -33.10
C PRO A 34 0.28 -8.89 -32.23
N LYS A 35 1.18 -9.76 -31.78
CA LYS A 35 0.81 -10.93 -30.99
C LYS A 35 0.63 -10.51 -29.52
N PRO A 36 -0.34 -11.10 -28.79
CA PRO A 36 -0.43 -10.89 -27.36
C PRO A 36 0.86 -11.37 -26.69
N LYS A 37 1.36 -10.59 -25.74
CA LYS A 37 2.50 -10.95 -24.88
C LYS A 37 1.98 -11.34 -23.51
N LEU A 38 2.60 -12.35 -22.92
CA LEU A 38 2.32 -12.83 -21.58
C LEU A 38 3.64 -13.07 -20.87
N ASP A 39 3.77 -12.50 -19.69
CA ASP A 39 4.86 -12.70 -18.75
C ASP A 39 4.28 -13.14 -17.41
N ILE A 40 4.84 -14.21 -16.85
CA ILE A 40 4.41 -14.78 -15.56
C ILE A 40 5.64 -14.87 -14.70
N GLY A 41 5.60 -14.13 -13.59
CA GLY A 41 6.61 -14.21 -12.55
C GLY A 41 5.99 -14.61 -11.22
N GLY A 42 6.82 -14.74 -10.19
CA GLY A 42 6.33 -15.09 -8.88
C GLY A 42 7.39 -15.08 -7.80
N ALA A 43 6.99 -15.58 -6.63
CA ALA A 43 7.94 -15.92 -5.58
C ALA A 43 7.37 -16.99 -4.65
N LEU A 44 8.28 -17.76 -4.05
CA LEU A 44 8.00 -18.57 -2.87
C LEU A 44 8.91 -18.09 -1.75
N ARG A 45 8.32 -17.72 -0.61
CA ARG A 45 9.05 -17.19 0.54
C ARG A 45 8.76 -17.96 1.82
N PHE A 46 9.77 -17.99 2.68
CA PHE A 46 9.72 -18.53 4.04
C PHE A 46 10.26 -17.50 5.01
N ASN A 47 9.83 -17.58 6.26
CA ASN A 47 10.20 -16.63 7.30
C ASN A 47 10.57 -17.37 8.59
N TYR A 48 11.73 -17.04 9.15
CA TYR A 48 12.10 -17.35 10.53
C TYR A 48 11.91 -16.10 11.38
N ASN A 49 11.21 -16.21 12.50
CA ASN A 49 11.03 -15.12 13.44
C ASN A 49 11.30 -15.52 14.89
N LEU A 50 11.84 -14.57 15.64
CA LEU A 50 12.07 -14.65 17.09
C LEU A 50 11.65 -13.30 17.70
N SER A 51 10.55 -13.31 18.46
CA SER A 51 9.94 -12.09 19.02
C SER A 51 10.15 -12.02 20.54
N SER A 52 10.55 -10.86 21.04
CA SER A 52 10.88 -10.61 22.46
C SER A 52 9.67 -10.59 23.41
N TRP A 53 8.46 -10.43 22.88
CA TRP A 53 7.20 -10.50 23.64
C TRP A 53 6.55 -11.88 23.65
N LYS A 54 7.19 -12.91 23.08
CA LYS A 54 6.69 -14.30 23.04
C LYS A 54 7.62 -15.26 23.80
N PRO A 55 7.45 -15.45 25.13
CA PRO A 55 8.35 -16.26 25.95
C PRO A 55 8.52 -17.70 25.46
N GLU A 56 7.42 -18.39 25.15
CA GLU A 56 7.47 -19.78 24.68
C GLU A 56 8.19 -19.92 23.33
N MET A 57 8.11 -18.91 22.46
CA MET A 57 8.86 -18.88 21.20
C MET A 57 10.36 -18.68 21.45
N GLN A 58 10.73 -17.88 22.46
CA GLN A 58 12.12 -17.71 22.86
C GLN A 58 12.71 -19.01 23.42
N GLU A 59 11.94 -19.75 24.22
CA GLU A 59 12.37 -21.06 24.73
C GLU A 59 12.62 -22.07 23.60
N ARG A 60 11.84 -22.00 22.51
CA ARG A 60 12.06 -22.81 21.30
C ARG A 60 13.21 -22.30 20.42
N GLY A 61 13.68 -21.08 20.64
CA GLY A 61 14.70 -20.43 19.80
C GLY A 61 14.15 -19.94 18.46
N GLY A 62 12.89 -19.51 18.40
CA GLY A 62 12.23 -18.97 17.21
C GLY A 62 11.47 -20.02 16.40
N ASP A 63 10.65 -19.56 15.46
CA ASP A 63 9.81 -20.40 14.61
C ASP A 63 10.11 -20.10 13.13
N PHE A 64 10.26 -21.15 12.31
CA PHE A 64 10.44 -21.07 10.85
C PHE A 64 9.22 -21.61 10.12
N GLY A 65 8.69 -20.85 9.19
CA GLY A 65 7.43 -21.20 8.52
C GLY A 65 7.28 -20.61 7.12
N PHE A 66 6.16 -20.98 6.49
CA PHE A 66 5.71 -20.45 5.21
C PHE A 66 5.33 -18.97 5.35
N ASP A 67 5.82 -18.11 4.45
CA ASP A 67 5.44 -16.71 4.35
C ASP A 67 4.37 -16.54 3.27
N VAL A 68 4.77 -16.70 1.99
CA VAL A 68 3.86 -16.48 0.87
C VAL A 68 4.29 -17.26 -0.37
N PHE A 69 3.29 -17.70 -1.13
CA PHE A 69 3.43 -18.06 -2.53
C PHE A 69 2.69 -17.02 -3.36
N ARG A 70 3.36 -16.40 -4.34
CA ARG A 70 2.77 -15.37 -5.19
C ARG A 70 2.94 -15.65 -6.66
N LEU A 71 1.95 -15.22 -7.44
CA LEU A 71 1.97 -15.22 -8.90
C LEU A 71 1.66 -13.81 -9.41
N ALA A 72 2.52 -13.31 -10.29
CA ALA A 72 2.37 -12.03 -10.97
C ALA A 72 2.20 -12.28 -12.47
N VAL A 73 1.17 -11.68 -13.06
CA VAL A 73 0.82 -11.84 -14.47
C VAL A 73 0.82 -10.48 -15.15
N ASN A 74 1.61 -10.35 -16.21
CA ASN A 74 1.64 -9.18 -17.09
C ASN A 74 1.24 -9.61 -18.50
N GLY A 75 0.09 -9.13 -18.97
CA GLY A 75 -0.39 -9.37 -20.32
C GLY A 75 -0.42 -8.07 -21.13
N SER A 76 -0.12 -8.09 -22.42
CA SER A 76 -0.28 -6.90 -23.27
C SER A 76 -0.64 -7.25 -24.71
N TYR A 77 -1.44 -6.37 -25.32
CA TYR A 77 -1.81 -6.40 -26.72
C TYR A 77 -1.98 -4.98 -27.25
N LYS A 78 -1.07 -4.56 -28.14
CA LYS A 78 -0.95 -3.15 -28.56
C LYS A 78 -0.81 -2.24 -27.33
N ASN A 79 -1.64 -1.20 -27.21
CA ASN A 79 -1.60 -0.25 -26.09
C ASN A 79 -2.39 -0.72 -24.86
N LEU A 80 -3.13 -1.83 -24.96
CA LEU A 80 -3.85 -2.41 -23.83
C LEU A 80 -2.92 -3.36 -23.08
N TYR A 81 -2.96 -3.32 -21.76
CA TYR A 81 -2.26 -4.27 -20.90
C TYR A 81 -3.08 -4.63 -19.66
N VAL A 82 -2.71 -5.73 -19.03
CA VAL A 82 -3.22 -6.19 -17.75
C VAL A 82 -2.05 -6.47 -16.83
N ASN A 83 -2.19 -6.08 -15.57
CA ASN A 83 -1.30 -6.48 -14.49
C ASN A 83 -2.16 -7.07 -13.37
N ALA A 84 -1.75 -8.21 -12.82
CA ALA A 84 -2.36 -8.80 -11.65
C ALA A 84 -1.31 -9.51 -10.79
N GLU A 85 -1.41 -9.39 -9.47
CA GLU A 85 -0.60 -10.16 -8.52
C GLU A 85 -1.53 -10.81 -7.50
N TYR A 86 -1.52 -12.15 -7.45
CA TYR A 86 -2.21 -12.92 -6.44
C TYR A 86 -1.19 -13.43 -5.42
N ARG A 87 -1.55 -13.38 -4.14
CA ARG A 87 -0.72 -13.88 -3.05
C ARG A 87 -1.49 -14.86 -2.19
N LEU A 88 -0.84 -15.96 -1.84
CA LEU A 88 -1.33 -16.97 -0.93
C LEU A 88 -0.45 -16.97 0.32
N TYR A 89 -1.00 -16.54 1.43
CA TYR A 89 -0.40 -16.63 2.76
C TYR A 89 -1.03 -17.80 3.54
N SER A 90 -0.53 -18.06 4.75
CA SER A 90 -1.18 -18.99 5.68
C SER A 90 -2.60 -18.52 6.04
N GLU A 91 -3.49 -19.44 6.40
CA GLU A 91 -4.87 -19.10 6.82
C GLU A 91 -4.89 -18.15 8.02
N ALA A 92 -3.96 -18.33 8.96
CA ALA A 92 -3.78 -17.45 10.11
C ALA A 92 -3.30 -16.03 9.73
N PHE A 93 -2.96 -15.80 8.46
CA PHE A 93 -2.50 -14.52 7.92
C PHE A 93 -3.36 -14.08 6.73
N GLY A 94 -4.68 -14.29 6.86
CA GLY A 94 -5.69 -13.85 5.89
C GLY A 94 -5.86 -14.75 4.66
N GLY A 95 -5.01 -15.78 4.50
CA GLY A 95 -5.09 -16.71 3.38
C GLY A 95 -4.71 -16.07 2.05
N GLY A 96 -5.57 -16.24 1.04
CA GLY A 96 -5.27 -15.83 -0.34
C GLY A 96 -6.04 -14.58 -0.77
N PHE A 97 -5.34 -13.61 -1.35
CA PHE A 97 -5.94 -12.36 -1.82
C PHE A 97 -5.30 -11.85 -3.13
N LEU A 98 -6.10 -11.11 -3.90
CA LEU A 98 -5.62 -10.34 -5.04
C LEU A 98 -5.00 -9.05 -4.50
N LYS A 99 -3.67 -8.98 -4.53
CA LYS A 99 -2.91 -7.84 -4.02
C LYS A 99 -3.09 -6.59 -4.91
N GLN A 100 -3.12 -6.81 -6.22
CA GLN A 100 -3.37 -5.76 -7.20
C GLN A 100 -3.90 -6.38 -8.49
N GLY A 101 -4.67 -5.62 -9.27
CA GLY A 101 -5.24 -6.10 -10.52
C GLY A 101 -5.93 -5.02 -11.33
N TRP A 102 -5.41 -4.68 -12.51
CA TRP A 102 -5.99 -3.63 -13.35
C TRP A 102 -5.82 -3.84 -14.85
N LEU A 103 -6.73 -3.22 -15.60
CA LEU A 103 -6.62 -3.00 -17.04
C LEU A 103 -5.98 -1.63 -17.26
N GLY A 104 -4.93 -1.59 -18.08
CA GLY A 104 -4.20 -0.38 -18.42
C GLY A 104 -4.24 -0.07 -19.91
N TYR A 105 -4.29 1.21 -20.25
CA TYR A 105 -4.20 1.70 -21.62
C TYR A 105 -3.12 2.76 -21.75
N LYS A 106 -2.13 2.50 -22.60
CA LYS A 106 -1.06 3.45 -22.94
C LYS A 106 -1.58 4.45 -23.98
N LEU A 107 -1.69 5.71 -23.59
CA LEU A 107 -2.04 6.81 -24.48
C LEU A 107 -0.86 7.14 -25.40
N ASP A 108 0.35 7.12 -24.84
CA ASP A 108 1.64 7.19 -25.53
C ASP A 108 2.76 6.70 -24.59
N ASP A 109 4.01 7.00 -24.94
CA ASP A 109 5.20 6.59 -24.18
C ASP A 109 5.30 7.18 -22.76
N LYS A 110 4.59 8.29 -22.49
CA LYS A 110 4.65 9.01 -21.21
C LYS A 110 3.33 9.02 -20.47
N ARG A 111 2.23 8.57 -21.07
CA ARG A 111 0.88 8.70 -20.52
C ARG A 111 0.13 7.38 -20.54
N GLU A 112 -0.50 7.07 -19.41
CA GLU A 112 -1.37 5.92 -19.30
C GLU A 112 -2.55 6.13 -18.36
N VAL A 113 -3.57 5.29 -18.53
CA VAL A 113 -4.73 5.19 -17.66
C VAL A 113 -4.85 3.74 -17.19
N GLN A 114 -5.10 3.54 -15.90
CA GLN A 114 -5.32 2.24 -15.27
C GLN A 114 -6.70 2.23 -14.63
N MET A 115 -7.41 1.10 -14.67
CA MET A 115 -8.71 0.89 -14.05
C MET A 115 -8.78 -0.50 -13.40
N GLY A 116 -9.20 -0.56 -12.14
CA GLY A 116 -9.31 -1.78 -11.35
C GLY A 116 -8.84 -1.56 -9.92
N LEU A 117 -8.23 -2.59 -9.32
CA LEU A 117 -7.51 -2.50 -8.06
C LEU A 117 -6.11 -1.94 -8.34
N VAL A 118 -5.99 -0.61 -8.32
CA VAL A 118 -4.81 0.14 -8.76
C VAL A 118 -4.11 0.80 -7.58
N GLN A 119 -2.79 0.97 -7.69
CA GLN A 119 -1.99 1.56 -6.61
C GLN A 119 -2.41 3.01 -6.36
N VAL A 120 -2.70 3.35 -5.11
CA VAL A 120 -3.01 4.71 -4.67
C VAL A 120 -1.76 5.58 -4.78
N PRO A 121 -1.79 6.70 -5.55
CA PRO A 121 -0.60 7.52 -5.73
C PRO A 121 -0.38 8.44 -4.53
N PHE A 122 0.36 7.96 -3.53
CA PHE A 122 0.65 8.68 -2.30
C PHE A 122 2.06 8.36 -1.76
N GLY A 123 2.75 9.38 -1.24
CA GLY A 123 4.07 9.21 -0.61
C GLY A 123 5.13 8.65 -1.56
N ILE A 124 6.18 8.05 -0.98
CA ILE A 124 7.18 7.27 -1.71
C ILE A 124 6.55 5.97 -2.21
N GLU A 125 6.54 5.77 -3.53
CA GLU A 125 6.06 4.53 -4.15
C GLU A 125 7.26 3.71 -4.67
N ARG A 126 7.28 2.39 -4.53
CA ARG A 126 6.29 1.53 -3.88
C ARG A 126 6.52 1.36 -2.38
N TYR A 127 7.79 1.34 -1.97
CA TYR A 127 8.21 1.07 -0.60
C TYR A 127 9.01 2.27 -0.07
N SER A 128 8.62 2.80 1.08
CA SER A 128 9.26 3.95 1.75
C SER A 128 10.52 3.57 2.53
N SER A 129 10.84 2.28 2.58
CA SER A 129 11.95 1.68 3.33
C SER A 129 12.74 0.66 2.49
N HIS A 130 13.76 0.06 3.08
CA HIS A 130 14.66 -0.94 2.46
C HIS A 130 14.48 -2.34 3.06
N ASN A 131 13.82 -2.45 4.21
CA ASN A 131 13.63 -3.68 4.97
C ASN A 131 12.36 -4.47 4.58
N TRP A 132 12.18 -5.67 5.15
CA TRP A 132 11.03 -6.55 4.86
C TRP A 132 9.69 -6.10 5.47
N PHE A 133 9.73 -5.37 6.59
CA PHE A 133 8.56 -4.93 7.37
C PHE A 133 7.89 -3.67 6.84
N LEU A 134 8.45 -3.04 5.79
CA LEU A 134 8.06 -1.71 5.35
C LEU A 134 8.30 -0.65 6.45
N ASN A 135 7.58 0.46 6.45
CA ASN A 135 7.67 1.50 7.48
C ASN A 135 6.28 1.90 8.00
N LEU A 136 6.19 2.78 8.99
CA LEU A 136 4.93 3.19 9.63
C LEU A 136 3.77 3.54 8.68
N PRO A 137 3.97 4.26 7.56
CA PRO A 137 2.91 4.54 6.59
C PRO A 137 2.21 3.29 6.05
N TYR A 138 2.90 2.15 5.97
CA TYR A 138 2.32 0.89 5.50
C TYR A 138 1.18 0.46 6.41
N TYR A 139 1.41 0.48 7.72
CA TYR A 139 0.46 0.06 8.74
C TYR A 139 -0.68 1.06 8.96
N VAL A 140 -0.78 2.12 8.17
CA VAL A 140 -1.91 3.05 8.24
C VAL A 140 -2.51 3.37 6.85
N GLY A 141 -2.24 2.52 5.85
CA GLY A 141 -2.83 2.65 4.51
C GLY A 141 -2.25 3.79 3.66
N LEU A 142 -1.01 4.19 3.93
CA LEU A 142 -0.34 5.32 3.25
C LEU A 142 0.96 4.91 2.55
N GLU A 143 1.24 3.60 2.45
CA GLU A 143 2.32 2.98 1.67
C GLU A 143 1.86 1.62 1.15
N ASP A 144 2.32 1.24 -0.05
CA ASP A 144 1.97 -0.03 -0.72
C ASP A 144 0.47 -0.36 -0.76
N ASP A 145 -0.36 0.69 -0.95
CA ASP A 145 -1.82 0.61 -0.86
C ASP A 145 -2.53 0.60 -2.24
N TYR A 146 -3.66 -0.13 -2.33
CA TYR A 146 -4.36 -0.45 -3.57
C TYR A 146 -5.87 -0.36 -3.41
N ASP A 147 -6.49 0.47 -4.24
CA ASP A 147 -7.92 0.76 -4.15
C ASP A 147 -8.65 0.53 -5.48
N MET A 148 -9.97 0.35 -5.40
CA MET A 148 -10.84 0.19 -6.55
C MET A 148 -11.09 1.55 -7.22
N GLY A 149 -10.45 1.79 -8.35
CA GLY A 149 -10.48 3.12 -8.97
C GLY A 149 -9.90 3.20 -10.37
N ILE A 150 -9.62 4.46 -10.74
CA ILE A 150 -8.98 4.85 -11.99
C ILE A 150 -7.77 5.73 -11.63
N ARG A 151 -6.62 5.44 -12.24
CA ARG A 151 -5.39 6.23 -12.11
C ARG A 151 -4.94 6.71 -13.49
N TYR A 152 -4.63 7.98 -13.61
CA TYR A 152 -3.89 8.55 -14.73
C TYR A 152 -2.45 8.83 -14.30
N SER A 153 -1.49 8.50 -15.15
CA SER A 153 -0.07 8.73 -14.91
C SER A 153 0.57 9.48 -16.08
N TYR A 154 1.37 10.50 -15.78
CA TYR A 154 2.31 11.12 -16.70
C TYR A 154 3.74 10.97 -16.18
N MET A 155 4.63 10.38 -16.98
CA MET A 155 6.02 10.07 -16.63
C MET A 155 6.98 10.88 -17.52
N GLY A 156 7.11 12.17 -17.25
CA GLY A 156 8.07 13.06 -17.93
C GLY A 156 9.47 13.02 -17.32
N ASP A 157 10.45 13.68 -17.92
CA ASP A 157 11.85 13.58 -17.50
C ASP A 157 12.15 14.40 -16.24
N MET A 158 11.66 15.64 -16.17
CA MET A 158 11.78 16.52 -14.99
C MET A 158 10.58 16.42 -14.04
N PHE A 159 9.40 16.15 -14.58
CA PHE A 159 8.16 16.08 -13.82
C PHE A 159 7.42 14.79 -14.11
N GLU A 160 6.96 14.15 -13.04
CA GLU A 160 6.05 13.02 -13.08
C GLU A 160 4.86 13.33 -12.18
N TYR A 161 3.66 12.96 -12.60
CA TYR A 161 2.48 13.18 -11.79
C TYR A 161 1.42 12.11 -12.02
N HIS A 162 0.68 11.85 -10.96
CA HIS A 162 -0.38 10.87 -10.93
C HIS A 162 -1.64 11.47 -10.34
N LEU A 163 -2.78 11.15 -10.93
CA LEU A 163 -4.09 11.55 -10.46
C LEU A 163 -4.94 10.30 -10.34
N GLY A 164 -5.58 10.11 -9.20
CA GLY A 164 -6.42 8.95 -8.92
C GLY A 164 -7.81 9.36 -8.45
N PHE A 165 -8.82 8.62 -8.87
CA PHE A 165 -10.13 8.58 -8.21
C PHE A 165 -10.44 7.14 -7.81
N PHE A 166 -10.81 6.96 -6.55
CA PHE A 166 -11.06 5.67 -5.95
C PHE A 166 -12.47 5.65 -5.37
N LYS A 167 -13.28 4.71 -5.85
CA LYS A 167 -14.68 4.61 -5.42
C LYS A 167 -14.77 4.10 -4.00
N ASN A 168 -13.88 3.19 -3.64
CA ASN A 168 -13.75 2.52 -2.36
C ASN A 168 -12.40 1.77 -2.31
N ALA A 169 -12.07 1.28 -1.11
CA ALA A 169 -11.00 0.32 -0.86
C ALA A 169 -11.22 -1.04 -1.54
N GLU A 170 -10.56 -2.10 -1.09
CA GLU A 170 -10.83 -3.48 -1.50
C GLU A 170 -12.22 -3.96 -1.02
N GLU A 171 -13.27 -3.72 -1.83
CA GLU A 171 -14.61 -4.23 -1.55
C GLU A 171 -14.77 -5.67 -2.06
N LEU A 172 -14.93 -6.59 -1.11
CA LEU A 172 -15.10 -8.02 -1.38
C LEU A 172 -16.58 -8.43 -1.28
N THR A 173 -17.41 -7.62 -0.64
CA THR A 173 -18.83 -7.89 -0.42
C THR A 173 -19.68 -6.79 -1.04
N PHE A 174 -20.30 -7.08 -2.18
CA PHE A 174 -21.24 -6.18 -2.85
C PHE A 174 -22.61 -6.11 -2.13
N GLY A 175 -22.59 -5.80 -0.83
CA GLY A 175 -23.74 -5.70 0.06
C GLY A 175 -24.07 -4.26 0.44
N ASN A 176 -25.32 -4.01 0.85
CA ASN A 176 -25.79 -2.67 1.23
C ASN A 176 -25.26 -2.20 2.60
N ASN A 177 -25.19 -3.10 3.58
CA ASN A 177 -24.83 -2.81 4.97
C ASN A 177 -23.81 -3.81 5.54
N SER A 178 -22.90 -4.27 4.68
CA SER A 178 -21.86 -5.23 5.07
C SER A 178 -20.64 -4.48 5.61
N PRO A 179 -20.12 -4.85 6.79
CA PRO A 179 -18.86 -4.34 7.30
C PRO A 179 -17.72 -4.55 6.31
N ALA A 180 -16.80 -3.60 6.24
CA ALA A 180 -15.59 -3.75 5.44
C ALA A 180 -14.72 -4.87 6.03
N SER A 181 -14.37 -5.85 5.21
CA SER A 181 -13.65 -7.07 5.64
C SER A 181 -12.15 -6.80 5.83
N PRO A 182 -11.49 -7.32 6.89
CA PRO A 182 -10.03 -7.23 7.02
C PRO A 182 -9.25 -8.25 6.16
N HIS A 183 -9.93 -9.14 5.42
CA HIS A 183 -9.30 -10.17 4.57
C HIS A 183 -8.78 -9.59 3.24
N ARG A 184 -7.79 -8.71 3.33
CA ARG A 184 -7.25 -7.87 2.25
C ARG A 184 -5.73 -7.73 2.33
N TYR A 185 -5.11 -7.22 1.25
CA TYR A 185 -3.67 -6.97 1.25
C TYR A 185 -3.32 -5.59 1.82
N GLY A 186 -3.92 -4.53 1.26
CA GLY A 186 -3.71 -3.15 1.71
C GLY A 186 -4.31 -2.92 3.09
N TYR A 187 -3.67 -2.07 3.89
CA TYR A 187 -4.27 -1.62 5.14
C TYR A 187 -5.28 -0.52 4.84
N ASP A 188 -6.54 -0.79 5.11
CA ASP A 188 -7.63 0.15 4.91
C ASP A 188 -8.45 0.28 6.17
N ILE A 189 -9.33 1.29 6.21
CA ILE A 189 -10.43 1.37 7.16
C ILE A 189 -11.38 0.17 6.97
N VAL A 190 -11.63 -0.55 8.07
CA VAL A 190 -12.47 -1.76 8.10
C VAL A 190 -13.60 -1.65 9.13
N GLY A 191 -14.45 -2.68 9.18
CA GLY A 191 -15.57 -2.74 10.12
C GLY A 191 -16.74 -1.84 9.68
N ASN A 192 -17.25 -1.03 10.60
CA ASN A 192 -18.44 -0.20 10.36
C ASN A 192 -18.17 1.06 9.53
N ASN A 193 -16.90 1.41 9.32
CA ASN A 193 -16.50 2.53 8.50
C ASN A 193 -15.96 2.03 7.16
N LYS A 194 -16.29 2.72 6.07
CA LYS A 194 -15.91 2.36 4.71
C LYS A 194 -15.35 3.56 3.99
N GLU A 195 -14.22 3.35 3.33
CA GLU A 195 -13.61 4.36 2.49
C GLU A 195 -14.43 4.54 1.21
N VAL A 196 -14.77 5.78 0.88
CA VAL A 196 -15.57 6.07 -0.32
C VAL A 196 -15.16 7.37 -1.01
N ASN A 197 -15.21 7.38 -2.34
CA ASN A 197 -15.08 8.58 -3.17
C ASN A 197 -13.84 9.42 -2.84
N GLN A 198 -12.68 8.83 -3.02
CA GLN A 198 -11.39 9.43 -2.73
C GLN A 198 -10.72 9.97 -3.99
N PHE A 199 -10.10 11.14 -3.86
CA PHE A 199 -9.21 11.72 -4.86
C PHE A 199 -7.77 11.74 -4.34
N ASN A 200 -6.83 11.37 -5.20
CA ASN A 200 -5.40 11.43 -4.92
C ASN A 200 -4.68 12.22 -5.99
N GLY A 201 -3.67 12.99 -5.58
CA GLY A 201 -2.74 13.66 -6.46
C GLY A 201 -1.32 13.50 -5.94
N LYS A 202 -0.38 13.18 -6.84
CA LYS A 202 1.05 13.12 -6.56
C LYS A 202 1.81 13.82 -7.66
N ILE A 203 2.83 14.60 -7.28
CA ILE A 203 3.77 15.23 -8.19
C ILE A 203 5.18 14.89 -7.71
N LEU A 204 6.06 14.52 -8.64
CA LEU A 204 7.47 14.28 -8.45
C LEU A 204 8.27 15.25 -9.31
N TYR A 205 9.19 15.98 -8.69
CA TYR A 205 10.18 16.81 -9.34
C TYR A 205 11.55 16.14 -9.31
N LYS A 206 12.19 16.07 -10.48
CA LYS A 206 13.51 15.48 -10.73
C LYS A 206 14.47 16.61 -11.13
N PRO A 207 15.21 17.21 -10.18
CA PRO A 207 16.01 18.41 -10.43
C PRO A 207 17.20 18.19 -11.38
N SER A 208 17.69 16.96 -11.49
CA SER A 208 18.80 16.56 -12.35
C SER A 208 18.34 15.51 -13.37
N LEU A 209 18.95 15.53 -14.55
CA LEU A 209 18.70 14.53 -15.59
C LEU A 209 19.37 13.17 -15.29
N ASP A 210 20.27 13.10 -14.31
CA ASP A 210 20.82 11.83 -13.81
C ASP A 210 19.76 10.98 -13.07
N GLY A 211 18.61 11.56 -12.72
CA GLY A 211 17.49 10.88 -12.07
C GLY A 211 17.78 10.45 -10.63
N MET A 212 18.91 10.87 -10.03
CA MET A 212 19.31 10.47 -8.69
C MET A 212 18.41 11.06 -7.62
N HIS A 213 17.98 12.31 -7.81
CA HIS A 213 17.17 13.04 -6.85
C HIS A 213 15.71 13.09 -7.29
N LYS A 214 14.80 12.84 -6.35
CA LYS A 214 13.37 13.08 -6.51
C LYS A 214 12.82 13.80 -5.28
N VAL A 215 12.05 14.86 -5.51
CA VAL A 215 11.28 15.55 -4.46
C VAL A 215 9.82 15.40 -4.81
N GLY A 216 9.01 14.93 -3.87
CA GLY A 216 7.61 14.62 -4.10
C GLY A 216 6.65 15.30 -3.14
N LEU A 217 5.46 15.57 -3.66
CA LEU A 217 4.31 16.06 -2.91
C LEU A 217 3.11 15.18 -3.22
N SER A 218 2.36 14.79 -2.19
CA SER A 218 1.15 13.98 -2.33
C SER A 218 0.02 14.53 -1.47
N ALA A 219 -1.20 14.41 -1.98
CA ALA A 219 -2.43 14.75 -1.28
C ALA A 219 -3.50 13.70 -1.56
N GLN A 220 -4.29 13.39 -0.55
CA GLN A 220 -5.42 12.48 -0.57
C GLN A 220 -6.59 13.12 0.17
N TYR A 221 -7.79 13.02 -0.38
CA TYR A 221 -9.02 13.46 0.27
C TYR A 221 -10.17 12.53 -0.11
N GLY A 222 -10.95 12.06 0.85
CA GLY A 222 -12.06 11.14 0.61
C GLY A 222 -13.08 11.11 1.74
N GLY A 223 -14.13 10.32 1.55
CA GLY A 223 -15.18 10.11 2.54
C GLY A 223 -14.97 8.83 3.37
N ILE A 224 -15.52 8.85 4.58
CA ILE A 224 -15.67 7.68 5.45
C ILE A 224 -17.16 7.43 5.67
N TYR A 225 -17.76 6.52 4.90
CA TYR A 225 -19.15 6.14 5.05
C TYR A 225 -19.30 5.21 6.26
N ASN A 226 -20.11 5.61 7.24
CA ASN A 226 -20.41 4.78 8.40
C ASN A 226 -21.73 4.02 8.16
N ILE A 227 -21.66 2.70 8.24
CA ILE A 227 -22.80 1.84 7.89
C ILE A 227 -23.91 1.86 8.95
N GLU A 228 -23.59 2.20 10.20
CA GLU A 228 -24.57 2.28 11.30
C GLU A 228 -25.35 3.60 11.26
N THR A 229 -24.66 4.72 11.08
CA THR A 229 -25.28 6.06 11.05
C THR A 229 -25.78 6.44 9.66
N THR A 230 -25.29 5.78 8.61
CA THR A 230 -25.51 6.12 7.19
C THR A 230 -24.98 7.50 6.79
N GLU A 231 -24.15 8.11 7.64
CA GLU A 231 -23.51 9.39 7.40
C GLU A 231 -22.11 9.19 6.81
N THR A 232 -21.62 10.20 6.08
CA THR A 232 -20.27 10.20 5.51
C THR A 232 -19.43 11.25 6.21
N GLY A 233 -18.46 10.78 6.99
CA GLY A 233 -17.35 11.57 7.50
C GLY A 233 -16.31 11.86 6.40
N ASN A 234 -15.20 12.47 6.77
CA ASN A 234 -14.14 12.83 5.81
C ASN A 234 -12.77 12.33 6.28
N ARG A 235 -11.83 12.25 5.35
CA ARG A 235 -10.42 11.99 5.64
C ARG A 235 -9.52 12.74 4.68
N TYR A 236 -8.33 13.06 5.14
CA TYR A 236 -7.28 13.59 4.28
C TYR A 236 -5.90 13.13 4.73
N ALA A 237 -4.97 13.10 3.79
CA ALA A 237 -3.55 12.95 4.06
C ALA A 237 -2.73 13.85 3.13
N LEU A 238 -1.62 14.37 3.64
CA LEU A 238 -0.66 15.19 2.92
C LEU A 238 0.75 14.64 3.19
N ALA A 239 1.58 14.57 2.17
CA ALA A 239 2.97 14.14 2.32
C ALA A 239 3.94 14.97 1.48
N VAL A 240 5.13 15.20 2.03
CA VAL A 240 6.33 15.61 1.30
C VAL A 240 7.36 14.52 1.45
N HIS A 241 8.06 14.18 0.37
CA HIS A 241 9.08 13.15 0.40
C HIS A 241 10.28 13.50 -0.49
N TYR A 242 11.38 12.83 -0.19
CA TYR A 242 12.64 12.91 -0.91
C TYR A 242 13.21 11.51 -1.10
N GLU A 243 13.68 11.24 -2.31
CA GLU A 243 14.42 10.04 -2.64
C GLU A 243 15.76 10.45 -3.26
N TYR A 244 16.83 9.83 -2.79
CA TYR A 244 18.13 9.82 -3.43
C TYR A 244 18.50 8.39 -3.80
N LYS A 245 18.91 8.18 -5.05
CA LYS A 245 19.34 6.89 -5.54
C LYS A 245 20.57 7.07 -6.43
N SER A 246 21.69 6.53 -5.98
CA SER A 246 22.91 6.39 -6.77
C SER A 246 23.18 4.90 -7.06
N ASP A 247 24.39 4.56 -7.48
CA ASP A 247 24.76 3.18 -7.79
C ASP A 247 24.91 2.31 -6.53
N ASP A 248 25.25 2.91 -5.41
CA ASP A 248 25.53 2.25 -4.13
C ASP A 248 24.74 2.83 -2.95
N TRP A 249 24.41 4.12 -2.93
CA TRP A 249 23.59 4.74 -1.87
C TRP A 249 22.12 4.91 -2.26
N PHE A 250 21.23 4.59 -1.31
CA PHE A 250 19.80 4.85 -1.38
C PHE A 250 19.33 5.54 -0.10
N ILE A 251 18.64 6.67 -0.25
CA ILE A 251 18.11 7.45 0.87
C ILE A 251 16.65 7.77 0.59
N LYS A 252 15.80 7.59 1.59
CA LYS A 252 14.37 7.87 1.55
C LYS A 252 13.99 8.69 2.77
N ALA A 253 13.26 9.77 2.58
CA ALA A 253 12.75 10.59 3.67
C ALA A 253 11.32 11.03 3.36
N GLN A 254 10.41 10.93 4.32
CA GLN A 254 9.03 11.36 4.16
C GLN A 254 8.50 11.97 5.46
N ALA A 255 7.75 13.06 5.31
CA ALA A 255 6.90 13.59 6.36
C ALA A 255 5.44 13.53 5.89
N THR A 256 4.53 13.09 6.75
CA THR A 256 3.12 12.89 6.43
C THR A 256 2.24 13.43 7.55
N LYS A 257 1.14 14.05 7.19
CA LYS A 257 0.05 14.40 8.11
C LYS A 257 -1.22 13.73 7.63
N ALA A 258 -1.96 13.08 8.52
CA ALA A 258 -3.22 12.45 8.18
C ALA A 258 -4.27 12.69 9.28
N GLU A 259 -5.52 12.79 8.86
CA GLU A 259 -6.66 12.94 9.74
C GLU A 259 -7.88 12.19 9.19
N PHE A 260 -8.60 11.53 10.09
CA PHE A 260 -9.83 10.78 9.84
C PHE A 260 -10.92 11.33 10.76
N ASP A 261 -12.03 11.77 10.20
CA ASP A 261 -13.20 12.25 10.94
C ASP A 261 -14.40 11.35 10.64
N PRO A 262 -14.49 10.17 11.28
CA PRO A 262 -15.58 9.23 11.03
C PRO A 262 -16.89 9.72 11.65
N ALA A 263 -18.00 9.57 10.93
CA ALA A 263 -19.34 9.88 11.42
C ALA A 263 -19.90 8.75 12.30
N ASN A 264 -19.14 8.33 13.31
CA ASN A 264 -19.52 7.27 14.25
C ASN A 264 -20.77 7.65 15.05
N ALA A 265 -21.54 6.62 15.44
CA ALA A 265 -22.75 6.78 16.24
C ALA A 265 -22.46 7.48 17.59
N PRO A 266 -23.44 8.23 18.15
CA PRO A 266 -23.28 8.86 19.46
C PRO A 266 -22.88 7.84 20.54
N GLY A 267 -21.85 8.15 21.32
CA GLY A 267 -21.28 7.26 22.34
C GLY A 267 -20.08 6.45 21.87
N ASN A 268 -19.85 6.33 20.56
CA ASN A 268 -18.63 5.76 20.00
C ASN A 268 -17.57 6.84 19.81
N THR A 269 -16.31 6.54 20.14
CA THR A 269 -15.19 7.47 19.96
C THR A 269 -14.99 7.83 18.49
N ARG A 270 -14.54 9.06 18.21
CA ARG A 270 -14.06 9.52 16.90
C ARG A 270 -12.55 9.74 16.87
N ASN A 271 -11.87 9.39 17.96
CA ASN A 271 -10.42 9.49 18.11
C ASN A 271 -9.69 8.22 17.63
N ILE A 272 -10.45 7.17 17.33
CA ILE A 272 -9.95 5.86 16.94
C ILE A 272 -10.69 5.41 15.68
N ILE A 273 -9.95 4.87 14.72
CA ILE A 273 -10.48 4.18 13.54
C ILE A 273 -9.93 2.76 13.51
N GLN A 274 -10.74 1.81 13.04
CA GLN A 274 -10.27 0.45 12.81
C GLN A 274 -9.66 0.36 11.42
N MET A 275 -8.42 -0.12 11.36
CA MET A 275 -7.76 -0.51 10.12
C MET A 275 -7.55 -2.01 10.08
N GLY A 276 -7.40 -2.60 8.90
CA GLY A 276 -7.19 -4.04 8.81
C GLY A 276 -6.59 -4.48 7.50
N ALA A 277 -5.74 -5.50 7.60
CA ALA A 277 -5.21 -6.30 6.51
C ALA A 277 -4.93 -7.72 7.03
N TYR A 278 -4.69 -8.67 6.13
CA TYR A 278 -4.32 -10.05 6.48
C TYR A 278 -5.29 -10.73 7.45
N GLY A 279 -6.58 -10.40 7.34
CA GLY A 279 -7.66 -11.00 8.12
C GLY A 279 -7.83 -10.45 9.54
N THR A 280 -7.01 -9.48 9.97
CA THR A 280 -7.04 -8.97 11.35
C THR A 280 -7.21 -7.45 11.39
N PRO A 281 -8.21 -6.93 12.13
CA PRO A 281 -8.34 -5.50 12.39
C PRO A 281 -7.57 -5.07 13.64
N TYR A 282 -7.14 -3.81 13.69
CA TYR A 282 -6.56 -3.15 14.85
C TYR A 282 -6.94 -1.67 14.86
N GLU A 283 -6.67 -1.00 15.97
CA GLU A 283 -7.02 0.39 16.18
C GLU A 283 -5.88 1.33 15.83
N VAL A 284 -6.23 2.44 15.17
CA VAL A 284 -5.31 3.51 14.79
C VAL A 284 -5.88 4.85 15.25
N ALA A 285 -5.00 5.73 15.74
CA ALA A 285 -5.36 7.11 16.07
C ALA A 285 -5.90 7.84 14.84
N THR A 286 -6.93 8.67 15.01
CA THR A 286 -7.54 9.37 13.88
C THR A 286 -6.82 10.64 13.44
N ASN A 287 -5.85 11.15 14.22
CA ASN A 287 -5.07 12.33 13.85
C ASN A 287 -3.60 12.10 14.21
N PHE A 288 -2.71 12.18 13.22
CA PHE A 288 -1.29 11.95 13.44
C PHE A 288 -0.40 12.60 12.39
N GLU A 289 0.87 12.75 12.77
CA GLU A 289 1.98 13.12 11.90
C GLU A 289 3.00 11.99 11.91
N MET A 290 3.53 11.62 10.74
CA MET A 290 4.56 10.58 10.61
C MET A 290 5.81 11.14 9.95
N TYR A 291 6.95 10.63 10.41
CA TYR A 291 8.27 10.97 9.90
C TYR A 291 9.06 9.69 9.70
N ASN A 292 9.58 9.51 8.48
CA ASN A 292 10.28 8.31 8.07
C ASN A 292 11.61 8.70 7.44
N PHE A 293 12.66 7.99 7.81
CA PHE A 293 14.00 8.18 7.24
C PHE A 293 14.67 6.82 7.09
N GLY A 294 15.12 6.52 5.89
CA GLY A 294 15.81 5.28 5.55
C GLY A 294 17.08 5.58 4.77
N VAL A 295 18.15 4.86 5.09
CA VAL A 295 19.40 4.89 4.33
C VAL A 295 19.91 3.47 4.14
N SER A 296 20.41 3.18 2.94
CA SER A 296 21.09 1.93 2.64
C SER A 296 22.31 2.12 1.76
N HIS A 297 23.21 1.15 1.86
CA HIS A 297 24.41 1.06 1.03
C HIS A 297 24.59 -0.34 0.45
N LEU A 298 24.82 -0.42 -0.85
CA LEU A 298 24.97 -1.65 -1.63
C LEU A 298 26.44 -1.97 -1.89
N PHE A 299 26.84 -3.18 -1.50
CA PHE A 299 28.17 -3.74 -1.72
C PHE A 299 28.09 -4.84 -2.77
N TYR A 300 28.91 -4.73 -3.82
CA TYR A 300 29.08 -5.76 -4.83
C TYR A 300 30.15 -6.76 -4.38
N ILE A 301 29.72 -7.98 -4.04
CA ILE A 301 30.60 -9.05 -3.56
C ILE A 301 31.11 -9.90 -4.72
N ASN A 302 30.30 -10.06 -5.78
CA ASN A 302 30.65 -10.76 -7.03
C ASN A 302 31.19 -12.18 -6.80
N ARG A 303 30.54 -12.96 -5.92
CA ARG A 303 30.81 -14.38 -5.69
C ARG A 303 29.60 -15.22 -6.08
N ASP A 304 29.83 -16.48 -6.46
CA ASP A 304 28.79 -17.38 -7.00
C ASP A 304 27.54 -17.52 -6.11
N PHE A 305 27.71 -17.44 -4.77
CA PHE A 305 26.62 -17.59 -3.81
C PHE A 305 26.16 -16.27 -3.18
N VAL A 306 26.88 -15.17 -3.40
CA VAL A 306 26.55 -13.84 -2.88
C VAL A 306 27.00 -12.81 -3.90
N GLU A 307 26.05 -12.28 -4.65
CA GLU A 307 26.32 -11.27 -5.66
C GLU A 307 26.44 -9.90 -5.02
N LYS A 308 25.46 -9.56 -4.17
CA LYS A 308 25.32 -8.25 -3.55
C LYS A 308 24.84 -8.36 -2.11
N ILE A 309 25.26 -7.39 -1.31
CA ILE A 309 24.81 -7.18 0.06
C ILE A 309 24.40 -5.73 0.20
N GLU A 310 23.16 -5.46 0.59
CA GLU A 310 22.69 -4.13 0.95
C GLU A 310 22.53 -4.06 2.46
N ILE A 311 23.16 -3.08 3.11
CA ILE A 311 23.03 -2.83 4.55
C ILE A 311 22.20 -1.57 4.73
N TYR A 312 21.20 -1.61 5.60
CA TYR A 312 20.26 -0.51 5.76
C TYR A 312 19.84 -0.25 7.21
N ASN A 313 19.42 0.98 7.47
CA ASN A 313 18.62 1.31 8.63
C ASN A 313 17.42 2.17 8.21
N ASP A 314 16.24 1.77 8.62
CA ASP A 314 14.99 2.51 8.42
C ASP A 314 14.38 2.87 9.77
N PHE A 315 14.05 4.14 9.95
CA PHE A 315 13.40 4.67 11.14
C PHE A 315 12.03 5.26 10.78
N GLY A 316 11.09 5.13 11.71
CA GLY A 316 9.76 5.70 11.65
C GLY A 316 9.34 6.25 13.02
N TYR A 317 8.68 7.40 13.01
CA TYR A 317 8.02 8.00 14.15
C TYR A 317 6.61 8.44 13.76
N MET A 318 5.61 8.10 14.59
CA MET A 318 4.23 8.55 14.47
C MET A 318 3.84 9.31 15.72
N HIS A 319 3.70 10.62 15.58
CA HIS A 319 3.20 11.53 16.60
C HIS A 319 1.67 11.54 16.56
N LYS A 320 1.03 11.04 17.60
CA LYS A 320 -0.44 11.00 17.70
C LYS A 320 -0.95 12.32 18.25
N ARG A 321 -1.80 13.02 17.49
CA ARG A 321 -2.32 14.35 17.83
C ARG A 321 -3.62 14.27 18.64
N ILE A 322 -3.65 13.37 19.61
CA ILE A 322 -4.82 13.10 20.46
C ILE A 322 -4.33 13.04 21.91
N ASP A 323 -4.92 13.85 22.77
CA ASP A 323 -4.52 13.94 24.17
C ASP A 323 -4.63 12.56 24.86
N GLY A 324 -3.56 12.16 25.54
CA GLY A 324 -3.47 10.90 26.26
C GLY A 324 -3.07 9.68 25.40
N PHE A 325 -2.91 9.83 24.08
CA PHE A 325 -2.41 8.74 23.23
C PHE A 325 -0.88 8.75 23.23
N GLY A 326 -0.26 7.58 23.40
CA GLY A 326 1.20 7.45 23.40
C GLY A 326 1.75 7.28 21.98
N ASP A 327 2.79 8.01 21.60
CA ASP A 327 3.39 7.95 20.26
C ASP A 327 3.95 6.57 19.90
N SER A 328 4.11 6.30 18.59
CA SER A 328 4.68 5.05 18.05
C SER A 328 6.03 5.27 17.37
N TYR A 329 6.91 4.29 17.50
CA TYR A 329 8.21 4.27 16.83
C TYR A 329 8.51 2.91 16.21
N MET A 330 9.32 2.94 15.15
CA MET A 330 9.86 1.79 14.47
C MET A 330 11.33 2.03 14.12
N ASN A 331 12.20 1.06 14.35
CA ASN A 331 13.53 1.04 13.76
C ASN A 331 13.85 -0.36 13.25
N VAL A 332 14.34 -0.45 12.01
CA VAL A 332 14.79 -1.71 11.43
C VAL A 332 16.22 -1.55 10.95
N LEU A 333 17.13 -2.26 11.59
CA LEU A 333 18.50 -2.46 11.12
C LEU A 333 18.57 -3.82 10.44
N GLY A 334 19.08 -3.87 9.22
CA GLY A 334 19.11 -5.14 8.51
C GLY A 334 20.07 -5.19 7.34
N VAL A 335 20.07 -6.37 6.73
CA VAL A 335 20.87 -6.72 5.57
C VAL A 335 20.02 -7.49 4.57
N LEU A 336 20.07 -7.08 3.31
CA LEU A 336 19.56 -7.82 2.17
C LEU A 336 20.72 -8.50 1.44
N ILE A 337 20.65 -9.82 1.30
CA ILE A 337 21.61 -10.63 0.56
C ILE A 337 20.94 -11.10 -0.74
N ASN A 338 21.58 -10.84 -1.88
CA ASN A 338 21.14 -11.34 -3.17
C ASN A 338 22.10 -12.43 -3.70
N SER A 339 21.49 -13.54 -4.14
CA SER A 339 22.17 -14.73 -4.64
C SER A 339 21.42 -15.22 -5.88
N GLY A 340 21.54 -14.49 -6.99
CA GLY A 340 20.77 -14.73 -8.22
C GLY A 340 19.26 -14.59 -7.99
N PRO A 341 18.44 -15.65 -8.23
CA PRO A 341 17.00 -15.60 -8.02
C PRO A 341 16.59 -15.61 -6.54
N VAL A 342 17.54 -15.78 -5.61
CA VAL A 342 17.26 -15.82 -4.17
C VAL A 342 17.58 -14.47 -3.53
N SER A 343 16.63 -13.93 -2.79
CA SER A 343 16.82 -12.76 -1.93
C SER A 343 16.55 -13.13 -0.48
N THR A 344 17.41 -12.70 0.43
CA THR A 344 17.28 -12.96 1.87
C THR A 344 17.39 -11.65 2.66
N TYR A 345 16.33 -11.29 3.37
CA TYR A 345 16.35 -10.22 4.36
C TYR A 345 16.71 -10.79 5.73
N ILE A 346 17.63 -10.13 6.43
CA ILE A 346 17.98 -10.41 7.82
C ILE A 346 17.77 -9.11 8.59
N ASP A 347 16.72 -9.06 9.38
CA ASP A 347 16.22 -7.84 10.03
C ASP A 347 16.21 -7.98 11.54
N TYR A 348 16.65 -6.93 12.23
CA TYR A 348 16.32 -6.65 13.61
C TYR A 348 15.33 -5.49 13.64
N ALA A 349 14.04 -5.82 13.76
CA ALA A 349 12.95 -4.84 13.74
C ALA A 349 12.48 -4.56 15.17
N ALA A 350 12.65 -3.33 15.63
CA ALA A 350 12.24 -2.87 16.95
C ALA A 350 11.05 -1.90 16.85
N GLY A 351 10.08 -2.06 17.75
CA GLY A 351 8.90 -1.23 17.86
C GLY A 351 8.67 -0.74 19.28
N TYR A 352 8.07 0.45 19.39
CA TYR A 352 7.59 1.04 20.64
C TYR A 352 6.19 1.56 20.38
N ASN A 353 5.19 1.07 21.13
CA ASN A 353 3.77 1.27 20.79
C ASN A 353 3.52 0.99 19.31
N HIS A 354 3.83 -0.22 18.85
CA HIS A 354 3.73 -0.59 17.45
C HIS A 354 2.99 -1.92 17.33
N SER A 355 1.74 -1.93 16.85
CA SER A 355 0.86 -3.12 16.86
C SER A 355 1.50 -4.42 16.33
N TRP A 356 2.44 -4.34 15.40
CA TRP A 356 3.14 -5.53 14.86
C TRP A 356 4.42 -5.94 15.58
N LEU A 357 5.00 -5.04 16.38
CA LEU A 357 6.35 -5.11 16.94
C LEU A 357 6.46 -4.74 18.43
N GLY A 358 5.41 -4.25 19.10
CA GLY A 358 5.44 -3.68 20.45
C GLY A 358 4.82 -4.55 21.56
N GLY A 359 4.16 -5.65 21.19
CA GLY A 359 3.71 -6.69 22.12
C GLY A 359 2.19 -6.80 22.25
N ASP A 360 1.47 -5.68 22.17
CA ASP A 360 0.02 -5.63 22.02
C ASP A 360 -0.35 -5.23 20.58
N PHE A 361 -1.18 -6.06 19.95
CA PHE A 361 -1.60 -5.84 18.57
C PHE A 361 -2.73 -4.82 18.44
N ASP A 362 -3.62 -4.74 19.41
CA ASP A 362 -4.96 -4.20 19.17
C ASP A 362 -4.96 -2.67 19.17
N ASN A 363 -4.23 -2.01 20.06
CA ASN A 363 -4.40 -0.58 20.36
C ASN A 363 -3.10 0.25 20.33
N GLU A 364 -1.96 -0.35 20.01
CA GLU A 364 -0.67 0.33 20.13
C GLU A 364 -0.50 1.48 19.12
N PHE A 365 -1.19 1.42 17.97
CA PHE A 365 -1.31 2.55 17.04
C PHE A 365 -2.47 3.51 17.35
N SER A 366 -3.32 3.23 18.34
CA SER A 366 -4.36 4.13 18.87
C SER A 366 -3.93 4.73 20.21
N THR A 367 -4.52 4.29 21.33
CA THR A 367 -4.23 4.80 22.67
C THR A 367 -2.77 4.58 23.05
N GLY A 368 -2.16 3.49 22.58
CA GLY A 368 -0.85 3.07 23.06
C GLY A 368 -0.88 2.60 24.52
N GLU A 369 0.25 2.09 24.97
CA GLU A 369 0.50 1.78 26.37
C GLU A 369 1.00 3.00 27.15
N ALA A 370 0.67 3.06 28.44
CA ALA A 370 1.08 4.18 29.30
C ALA A 370 2.58 4.14 29.66
N ASP A 371 3.17 2.94 29.76
CA ASP A 371 4.59 2.72 29.99
C ASP A 371 5.13 1.68 28.98
N PRO A 372 5.23 2.06 27.70
CA PRO A 372 5.69 1.13 26.66
C PRO A 372 7.16 0.83 26.83
N LYS A 373 7.54 -0.38 26.42
CA LYS A 373 8.94 -0.75 26.23
C LYS A 373 9.20 -0.97 24.75
N TRP A 374 10.46 -0.88 24.38
CA TRP A 374 10.90 -1.37 23.09
C TRP A 374 10.84 -2.88 23.09
N GLU A 375 10.05 -3.41 22.17
CA GLU A 375 10.07 -4.81 21.80
C GLU A 375 10.75 -4.93 20.43
N ALA A 376 11.24 -6.12 20.14
CA ALA A 376 11.96 -6.42 18.91
C ALA A 376 11.71 -7.83 18.39
N ARG A 377 11.71 -7.95 17.06
CA ARG A 377 11.67 -9.21 16.31
C ARG A 377 12.94 -9.33 15.48
N PHE A 378 13.69 -10.40 15.74
CA PHE A 378 14.71 -10.86 14.80
C PHE A 378 14.05 -11.73 13.72
N ASN A 379 14.30 -11.41 12.46
CA ASN A 379 13.55 -11.94 11.33
C ASN A 379 14.49 -12.29 10.17
N ILE A 380 14.32 -13.48 9.59
CA ILE A 380 15.00 -13.88 8.37
C ILE A 380 13.92 -14.26 7.34
N ASN A 381 13.76 -13.45 6.30
CA ASN A 381 12.88 -13.77 5.18
C ASN A 381 13.72 -14.20 3.99
N ILE A 382 13.51 -15.42 3.50
CA ILE A 382 14.20 -15.95 2.32
C ILE A 382 13.17 -16.23 1.22
N GLY A 383 13.46 -15.78 0.00
CA GLY A 383 12.57 -15.93 -1.14
C GLY A 383 13.29 -16.34 -2.41
N TYR A 384 12.72 -17.28 -3.15
CA TYR A 384 13.09 -17.57 -4.54
C TYR A 384 12.12 -16.86 -5.47
N TYR A 385 12.65 -16.10 -6.43
CA TYR A 385 11.92 -15.25 -7.37
C TYR A 385 12.20 -15.75 -8.79
N PHE A 386 11.14 -15.85 -9.60
CA PHE A 386 11.20 -16.36 -10.98
C PHE A 386 10.41 -15.48 -11.94
#